data_AF-A0A505DQJ0-F1
#
_entry.id   AF-A0A505DQJ0-F1
#
_cell.length_a   1.000
_cell.length_b   1.000
_cell.length_c   1.000
_cell.angle_alpha   90.00
_cell.angle_beta   90.00
_cell.angle_gamma   90.00
#
_symmetry.space_group_name_H-M   'P 1'
#
loop_
_entity.id
_entity.type
_entity.pdbx_description
1 polymer ?
#
loop_
_entity_poly.entity_id
_entity_poly.type
_entity_poly.pdbx_seq_one_letter_code
_entity_poly.pdbx_strand_id
1 'polypeptide(L)'
;LGDTTVTIADVDWERFAPTFTTSRPSPLLAALPEATQALHGSAPEASDVGEGWAVRLSGLPEVERRRVVADLVGQRVAAVLGHARGWSVESGRAFRDMGFDSLTAVELRNQLSAETGLRLPSTLVFDHPTPAALTEYLASELIGGGEGTAAQLLVDVDRMAASVTEAHLDGGVRTLLKARLRGLLAAVEGEEETLGAPRESVTEQLDEATDEELFAFINRQLD
;
A
#
# COMPACT_ATOMS: atom_id res chain seq x y z
N LEU A 1 -48.06 9.90 32.16
CA LEU A 1 -46.96 9.11 32.75
C LEU A 1 -46.79 7.92 31.85
N GLY A 2 -45.66 7.82 31.15
CA GLY A 2 -45.37 6.67 30.29
C GLY A 2 -44.83 5.56 31.16
N ASP A 3 -45.54 4.43 31.22
CA ASP A 3 -45.12 3.29 32.03
C ASP A 3 -43.89 2.63 31.40
N THR A 4 -42.80 2.59 32.15
CA THR A 4 -41.58 1.87 31.77
C THR A 4 -41.89 0.38 31.74
N THR A 5 -41.78 -0.24 30.57
CA THR A 5 -41.97 -1.69 30.40
C THR A 5 -40.62 -2.36 30.20
N VAL A 6 -40.30 -3.33 31.04
CA VAL A 6 -39.08 -4.14 30.92
C VAL A 6 -39.34 -5.30 29.95
N THR A 7 -38.46 -5.46 28.96
CA THR A 7 -38.51 -6.57 28.00
C THR A 7 -37.18 -7.29 28.02
N ILE A 8 -37.22 -8.62 28.01
CA ILE A 8 -36.05 -9.48 27.84
C ILE A 8 -36.10 -10.03 26.42
N ALA A 9 -35.05 -9.79 25.65
CA ALA A 9 -34.88 -10.32 24.30
C ALA A 9 -33.57 -11.11 24.24
N ASP A 10 -33.61 -12.25 23.57
CA ASP A 10 -32.42 -13.01 23.23
C ASP A 10 -31.76 -12.36 22.02
N VAL A 11 -30.61 -11.70 22.24
CA VAL A 11 -29.92 -10.88 21.23
C VAL A 11 -28.62 -11.57 20.85
N ASP A 12 -28.48 -11.86 19.56
CA ASP A 12 -27.21 -12.29 18.96
C ASP A 12 -26.28 -11.08 18.81
N TRP A 13 -25.38 -10.91 19.79
CA TRP A 13 -24.48 -9.76 19.87
C TRP A 13 -23.43 -9.72 18.77
N GLU A 14 -22.98 -10.88 18.26
CA GLU A 14 -21.98 -10.98 17.18
C GLU A 14 -22.51 -10.35 15.88
N ARG A 15 -23.81 -10.50 15.61
CA ARG A 15 -24.45 -9.91 14.44
C ARG A 15 -24.98 -8.50 14.70
N PHE A 16 -25.55 -8.29 15.87
CA PHE A 16 -26.28 -7.06 16.18
C PHE A 16 -25.33 -5.88 16.46
N ALA A 17 -24.29 -6.08 17.29
CA ALA A 17 -23.46 -4.97 17.74
C ALA A 17 -22.69 -4.27 16.60
N PRO A 18 -21.98 -4.98 15.69
CA PRO A 18 -21.25 -4.33 14.59
C PRO A 18 -22.17 -3.56 13.64
N THR A 19 -23.31 -4.16 13.29
CA THR A 19 -24.33 -3.55 12.41
C THR A 19 -24.92 -2.29 13.05
N PHE A 20 -25.24 -2.36 14.34
CA PHE A 20 -25.88 -1.25 15.06
C PHE A 20 -24.94 -0.06 15.29
N THR A 21 -23.65 -0.30 15.53
CA THR A 21 -22.66 0.77 15.79
C THR A 21 -21.96 1.30 14.53
N THR A 22 -22.31 0.81 13.34
CA THR A 22 -21.67 1.23 12.07
C THR A 22 -21.79 2.74 11.85
N SER A 23 -22.94 3.34 12.16
CA SER A 23 -23.18 4.78 11.93
C SER A 23 -22.78 5.65 13.12
N ARG A 24 -22.83 5.13 14.36
CA ARG A 24 -22.49 5.88 15.57
C ARG A 24 -22.20 4.93 16.73
N PRO A 25 -21.14 5.19 17.54
CA PRO A 25 -20.91 4.41 18.76
C PRO A 25 -22.06 4.59 19.75
N SER A 26 -22.52 3.49 20.35
CA SER A 26 -23.64 3.46 21.31
C SER A 26 -23.12 3.28 22.74
N PRO A 27 -23.28 4.29 23.63
CA PRO A 27 -22.85 4.20 25.02
C PRO A 27 -23.55 3.09 25.82
N LEU A 28 -24.78 2.72 25.41
CA LEU A 28 -25.53 1.65 26.07
C LEU A 28 -24.92 0.26 25.83
N LEU A 29 -24.32 0.04 24.66
CA LEU A 29 -23.67 -1.23 24.33
C LEU A 29 -22.29 -1.37 24.99
N ALA A 30 -21.62 -0.25 25.28
CA ALA A 30 -20.34 -0.25 26.01
C ALA A 30 -20.46 -0.73 27.46
N ALA A 31 -21.67 -0.73 28.02
CA ALA A 31 -21.94 -1.25 29.37
C ALA A 31 -22.21 -2.77 29.39
N LEU A 32 -22.34 -3.41 28.22
CA LEU A 32 -22.63 -4.84 28.08
C LEU A 32 -21.35 -5.59 27.68
N PRO A 33 -20.82 -6.50 28.53
CA PRO A 33 -19.60 -7.25 28.23
C PRO A 33 -19.68 -8.04 26.93
N GLU A 34 -20.83 -8.67 26.65
CA GLU A 34 -21.05 -9.51 25.47
C GLU A 34 -21.10 -8.69 24.17
N ALA A 35 -21.71 -7.51 24.19
CA ALA A 35 -21.72 -6.58 23.06
C ALA A 35 -20.33 -5.98 22.83
N THR A 36 -19.62 -5.66 23.91
CA THR A 36 -18.24 -5.17 23.86
C THR A 36 -17.30 -6.24 23.30
N GLN A 37 -17.47 -7.49 23.73
CA GLN A 37 -16.72 -8.62 23.19
C GLN A 37 -17.07 -8.92 21.74
N ALA A 38 -18.31 -8.72 21.30
CA ALA A 38 -18.68 -8.83 19.88
C ALA A 38 -18.08 -7.70 19.02
N LEU A 39 -17.96 -6.49 19.56
CA LEU A 39 -17.30 -5.34 18.89
C LEU A 39 -15.77 -5.48 18.86
N HIS A 40 -15.19 -6.15 19.86
CA HIS A 40 -13.75 -6.43 19.96
C HIS A 40 -13.39 -7.87 19.57
N GLY A 41 -14.37 -8.65 19.14
CA GLY A 41 -14.30 -10.08 18.88
C GLY A 41 -13.57 -10.33 17.57
N SER A 42 -12.24 -10.29 17.67
CA SER A 42 -11.25 -10.89 16.79
C SER A 42 -11.71 -11.13 15.34
N ALA A 43 -11.92 -10.04 14.60
CA ALA A 43 -11.34 -10.02 13.26
C ALA A 43 -9.84 -10.28 13.48
N PRO A 44 -9.20 -11.24 12.78
CA PRO A 44 -7.75 -11.36 12.84
C PRO A 44 -7.20 -9.96 12.59
N GLU A 45 -6.33 -9.48 13.49
CA GLU A 45 -5.85 -8.11 13.42
C GLU A 45 -5.41 -7.87 11.97
N ALA A 46 -6.00 -6.87 11.32
CA ALA A 46 -5.83 -6.68 9.88
C ALA A 46 -4.34 -6.61 9.48
N SER A 47 -3.49 -6.23 10.44
CA SER A 47 -2.03 -6.30 10.42
C SER A 47 -1.46 -7.71 10.22
N ASP A 48 -1.94 -8.73 10.95
CA ASP A 48 -1.44 -10.12 10.87
C ASP A 48 -1.80 -10.78 9.52
N VAL A 49 -3.00 -10.51 9.01
CA VAL A 49 -3.43 -10.98 7.69
C VAL A 49 -2.65 -10.29 6.57
N GLY A 50 -2.45 -8.97 6.67
CA GLY A 50 -1.64 -8.19 5.73
C GLY A 50 -0.18 -8.62 5.71
N GLU A 51 0.42 -8.86 6.89
CA GLU A 51 1.77 -9.39 7.04
C GLU A 51 1.91 -10.78 6.40
N GLY A 52 0.91 -11.65 6.55
CA GLY A 52 0.86 -12.95 5.88
C GLY A 52 0.91 -12.85 4.34
N TRP A 53 0.21 -11.87 3.76
CA TRP A 53 0.25 -11.61 2.32
C TRP A 53 1.58 -11.01 1.86
N ALA A 54 2.12 -10.04 2.61
CA ALA A 54 3.42 -9.43 2.31
C ALA A 54 4.54 -10.48 2.30
N VAL A 55 4.57 -11.36 3.32
CA VAL A 55 5.52 -12.48 3.39
C VAL A 55 5.33 -13.42 2.21
N ARG A 56 4.09 -13.86 1.93
CA ARG A 56 3.78 -14.78 0.82
C ARG A 56 4.20 -14.22 -0.55
N LEU A 57 3.98 -12.93 -0.79
CA LEU A 57 4.33 -12.29 -2.05
C LEU A 57 5.82 -11.96 -2.14
N SER A 58 6.50 -11.58 -1.06
CA SER A 58 7.92 -11.20 -1.08
C SER A 58 8.86 -12.26 -1.66
N GLY A 59 8.53 -13.55 -1.48
CA GLY A 59 9.32 -14.67 -1.97
C GLY A 59 9.07 -15.05 -3.44
N LEU A 60 8.13 -14.40 -4.12
CA LEU A 60 7.71 -14.75 -5.49
C LEU A 60 8.24 -13.75 -6.54
N PRO A 61 8.59 -14.22 -7.76
CA PRO A 61 8.82 -13.34 -8.91
C PRO A 61 7.59 -12.47 -9.21
N GLU A 62 7.80 -11.28 -9.75
CA GLU A 62 6.74 -10.29 -10.01
C GLU A 62 5.54 -10.85 -10.82
N VAL A 63 5.82 -11.67 -11.83
CA VAL A 63 4.80 -12.31 -12.66
C VAL A 63 3.95 -13.29 -11.84
N GLU A 64 4.56 -14.04 -10.93
CA GLU A 64 3.84 -14.98 -10.06
C GLU A 64 3.07 -14.25 -8.97
N ARG A 65 3.60 -13.16 -8.40
CA ARG A 65 2.87 -12.28 -7.48
C ARG A 65 1.59 -11.78 -8.09
N ARG A 66 1.67 -11.21 -9.30
CA ARG A 66 0.49 -10.71 -10.02
C ARG A 66 -0.52 -11.80 -10.31
N ARG A 67 -0.08 -13.02 -10.66
CA ARG A 67 -0.99 -14.16 -10.85
C ARG A 67 -1.73 -14.53 -9.57
N VAL A 68 -1.02 -14.63 -8.45
CA VAL A 68 -1.63 -14.96 -7.15
C VAL A 68 -2.68 -13.90 -6.74
N VAL A 69 -2.38 -12.62 -6.94
CA VAL A 69 -3.35 -11.54 -6.65
C VAL A 69 -4.51 -11.54 -7.66
N ALA A 70 -4.25 -11.82 -8.95
CA ALA A 70 -5.30 -11.93 -9.96
C ALA A 70 -6.26 -13.08 -9.66
N ASP A 71 -5.74 -14.23 -9.20
CA ASP A 71 -6.55 -15.38 -8.80
C ASP A 71 -7.42 -15.06 -7.59
N LEU A 72 -6.89 -14.31 -6.62
CA LEU A 72 -7.64 -13.79 -5.48
C LEU A 72 -8.80 -12.90 -5.95
N VAL A 73 -8.51 -11.88 -6.76
CA VAL A 73 -9.52 -10.96 -7.30
C VAL A 73 -10.58 -11.73 -8.08
N GLY A 74 -10.15 -12.62 -8.99
CA GLY A 74 -11.05 -13.42 -9.81
C GLY A 74 -12.00 -14.29 -8.99
N GLN A 75 -11.50 -14.93 -7.92
CA GLN A 75 -12.32 -15.72 -7.01
C GLN A 75 -13.37 -14.88 -6.28
N ARG A 76 -13.02 -13.67 -5.82
CA ARG A 76 -13.95 -12.77 -5.13
C ARG A 76 -14.99 -12.19 -6.06
N VAL A 77 -14.58 -11.81 -7.27
CA VAL A 77 -15.50 -11.36 -8.33
C VAL A 77 -16.51 -12.45 -8.68
N ALA A 78 -16.05 -13.69 -8.91
CA ALA A 78 -16.93 -14.82 -9.17
C ALA A 78 -17.89 -15.08 -8.00
N ALA A 79 -17.40 -15.02 -6.75
CA ALA A 79 -18.22 -15.23 -5.57
C ALA A 79 -19.34 -14.19 -5.41
N VAL A 80 -19.02 -12.90 -5.58
CA VAL A 80 -20.00 -11.80 -5.48
C VAL A 80 -21.06 -11.88 -6.58
N LEU A 81 -20.66 -12.29 -7.79
CA LEU A 81 -21.60 -12.51 -8.89
C LEU A 81 -22.37 -13.85 -8.80
N GLY A 82 -22.13 -14.65 -7.76
CA GLY A 82 -22.79 -15.95 -7.58
C GLY A 82 -22.35 -17.02 -8.59
N HIS A 83 -21.21 -16.84 -9.24
CA HIS A 83 -20.64 -17.81 -10.16
C HIS A 83 -19.89 -18.92 -9.42
N ALA A 84 -19.90 -20.13 -10.00
CA ALA A 84 -19.21 -21.27 -9.44
C ALA A 84 -17.67 -21.10 -9.48
N ARG A 85 -16.97 -21.77 -8.55
CA ARG A 85 -15.50 -21.85 -8.57
C ARG A 85 -15.03 -22.43 -9.90
N GLY A 86 -14.12 -21.72 -10.57
CA GLY A 86 -13.62 -22.08 -11.90
C GLY A 86 -14.22 -21.27 -13.05
N TRP A 87 -15.16 -20.35 -12.77
CA TRP A 87 -15.54 -19.33 -13.75
C TRP A 87 -14.37 -18.41 -14.04
N SER A 88 -14.06 -18.21 -15.33
CA SER A 88 -12.96 -17.35 -15.76
C SER A 88 -13.46 -15.92 -15.88
N VAL A 89 -12.95 -15.03 -15.01
CA VAL A 89 -13.23 -13.61 -15.07
C VAL A 89 -12.43 -12.99 -16.22
N GLU A 90 -13.11 -12.28 -17.12
CA GLU A 90 -12.47 -11.50 -18.18
C GLU A 90 -11.72 -10.31 -17.57
N SER A 91 -10.39 -10.40 -17.46
CA SER A 91 -9.57 -9.43 -16.73
C SER A 91 -9.68 -7.97 -17.22
N GLY A 92 -9.94 -7.78 -18.52
CA GLY A 92 -10.07 -6.46 -19.14
C GLY A 92 -11.49 -5.90 -19.22
N ARG A 93 -12.52 -6.69 -18.88
CA ARG A 93 -13.91 -6.23 -18.96
C ARG A 93 -14.26 -5.41 -17.72
N ALA A 94 -15.05 -4.35 -17.93
CA ALA A 94 -15.42 -3.48 -16.82
C ALA A 94 -16.40 -4.19 -15.88
N PHE A 95 -16.28 -3.93 -14.57
CA PHE A 95 -17.17 -4.49 -13.55
C PHE A 95 -18.65 -4.19 -13.83
N ARG A 96 -18.95 -2.98 -14.30
CA ARG A 96 -20.33 -2.59 -14.71
C ARG A 96 -20.89 -3.51 -15.80
N ASP A 97 -20.06 -3.87 -16.78
CA ASP A 97 -20.47 -4.74 -17.88
C ASP A 97 -20.62 -6.20 -17.44
N MET A 98 -20.07 -6.56 -16.28
CA MET A 98 -20.24 -7.87 -15.63
C MET A 98 -21.46 -7.91 -14.69
N GLY A 99 -22.14 -6.77 -14.47
CA GLY A 99 -23.30 -6.68 -13.58
C GLY A 99 -22.99 -6.20 -12.16
N PHE A 100 -21.83 -5.58 -11.92
CA PHE A 100 -21.59 -4.90 -10.66
C PHE A 100 -22.42 -3.61 -10.54
N ASP A 101 -22.99 -3.44 -9.36
CA ASP A 101 -23.72 -2.27 -8.89
C ASP A 101 -23.10 -1.74 -7.58
N SER A 102 -23.73 -0.75 -6.95
CA SER A 102 -23.22 -0.15 -5.72
C SER A 102 -23.19 -1.11 -4.53
N LEU A 103 -24.09 -2.10 -4.46
CA LEU A 103 -24.15 -3.04 -3.33
C LEU A 103 -23.07 -4.11 -3.46
N THR A 104 -22.98 -4.72 -4.64
CA THR A 104 -21.96 -5.72 -4.99
C THR A 104 -20.55 -5.14 -4.97
N ALA A 105 -20.38 -3.86 -5.31
CA ALA A 105 -19.09 -3.16 -5.17
C ALA A 105 -18.64 -3.07 -3.70
N VAL A 106 -19.56 -2.71 -2.79
CA VAL A 106 -19.27 -2.66 -1.36
C VAL A 106 -18.99 -4.07 -0.80
N GLU A 107 -19.71 -5.08 -1.26
CA GLU A 107 -19.49 -6.46 -0.86
C GLU A 107 -18.11 -6.97 -1.31
N LEU A 108 -17.73 -6.77 -2.57
CA LEU A 108 -16.40 -7.11 -3.07
C LEU A 108 -15.30 -6.43 -2.26
N ARG A 109 -15.47 -5.14 -1.98
CA ARG A 109 -14.55 -4.38 -1.13
C ARG A 109 -14.43 -5.01 0.26
N ASN A 110 -15.55 -5.33 0.92
CA ASN A 110 -15.55 -5.91 2.25
C ASN A 110 -14.85 -7.27 2.27
N GLN A 111 -15.13 -8.13 1.29
CA GLN A 111 -14.50 -9.45 1.18
C GLN A 111 -12.98 -9.34 0.95
N LEU A 112 -12.56 -8.42 0.06
CA LEU A 112 -11.14 -8.18 -0.20
C LEU A 112 -10.42 -7.60 1.03
N SER A 113 -11.03 -6.64 1.73
CA SER A 113 -10.47 -6.09 2.97
C SER A 113 -10.32 -7.15 4.06
N ALA A 114 -11.31 -8.03 4.22
CA ALA A 114 -11.27 -9.09 5.22
C ALA A 114 -10.15 -10.11 4.95
N GLU A 115 -9.87 -10.41 3.68
CA GLU A 115 -8.86 -11.39 3.32
C GLU A 115 -7.45 -10.81 3.16
N THR A 116 -7.32 -9.55 2.75
CA THR A 116 -6.02 -8.91 2.55
C THR A 116 -5.56 -8.15 3.79
N GLY A 117 -6.45 -7.86 4.73
CA GLY A 117 -6.16 -6.96 5.86
C GLY A 117 -6.06 -5.48 5.46
N LEU A 118 -6.28 -5.13 4.18
CA LEU A 118 -6.16 -3.75 3.71
C LEU A 118 -7.40 -2.92 4.03
N ARG A 119 -7.20 -1.64 4.35
CA ARG A 119 -8.28 -0.65 4.44
C ARG A 119 -8.60 -0.11 3.05
N LEU A 120 -9.55 -0.75 2.38
CA LEU A 120 -9.91 -0.39 1.02
C LEU A 120 -11.01 0.71 0.99
N PRO A 121 -10.90 1.71 0.11
CA PRO A 121 -11.90 2.77 -0.04
C PRO A 121 -13.22 2.20 -0.60
N SER A 122 -14.34 2.83 -0.28
CA SER A 122 -15.66 2.42 -0.81
C SER A 122 -15.82 2.68 -2.31
N THR A 123 -14.95 3.51 -2.90
CA THR A 123 -14.92 3.84 -4.34
C THR A 123 -14.05 2.89 -5.17
N LEU A 124 -13.43 1.88 -4.55
CA LEU A 124 -12.43 0.99 -5.16
C LEU A 124 -12.81 0.45 -6.55
N VAL A 125 -14.04 -0.05 -6.71
CA VAL A 125 -14.53 -0.63 -7.97
C VAL A 125 -14.74 0.42 -9.06
N PHE A 126 -14.93 1.68 -8.68
CA PHE A 126 -15.06 2.81 -9.61
C PHE A 126 -13.69 3.38 -9.99
N ASP A 127 -12.77 3.44 -9.04
CA ASP A 127 -11.38 3.90 -9.25
C ASP A 127 -10.58 2.89 -10.08
N HIS A 128 -10.87 1.59 -9.89
CA HIS A 128 -10.28 0.48 -10.63
C HIS A 128 -11.38 -0.33 -11.32
N PRO A 129 -11.86 0.12 -12.49
CA PRO A 129 -13.09 -0.39 -13.10
C PRO A 129 -12.96 -1.78 -13.72
N THR A 130 -11.77 -2.38 -13.76
CA THR A 130 -11.52 -3.71 -14.32
C THR A 130 -10.81 -4.61 -13.29
N PRO A 131 -10.99 -5.94 -13.36
CA PRO A 131 -10.25 -6.88 -12.51
C PRO A 131 -8.73 -6.74 -12.65
N ALA A 132 -8.21 -6.44 -13.85
CA ALA A 132 -6.79 -6.20 -14.07
C ALA A 132 -6.29 -4.96 -13.29
N ALA A 133 -6.99 -3.83 -13.40
CA ALA A 133 -6.62 -2.60 -12.69
C ALA A 133 -6.69 -2.79 -11.16
N LEU A 134 -7.70 -3.51 -10.68
CA LEU A 134 -7.84 -3.83 -9.26
C LEU A 134 -6.73 -4.76 -8.77
N THR A 135 -6.32 -5.71 -9.60
CA THR A 135 -5.20 -6.62 -9.30
C THR A 135 -3.90 -5.86 -9.14
N GLU A 136 -3.62 -4.90 -10.03
CA GLU A 136 -2.41 -4.08 -9.96
C GLU A 136 -2.38 -3.24 -8.69
N TYR A 137 -3.50 -2.59 -8.36
CA TYR A 137 -3.64 -1.82 -7.13
C TYR A 137 -3.44 -2.68 -5.87
N LEU A 138 -4.07 -3.85 -5.79
CA LEU A 138 -3.91 -4.73 -4.64
C LEU A 138 -2.48 -5.30 -4.55
N ALA A 139 -1.84 -5.58 -5.68
CA ALA A 139 -0.45 -6.05 -5.69
C ALA A 139 0.51 -4.96 -5.19
N SER A 140 0.28 -3.68 -5.52
CA SER A 140 1.07 -2.59 -4.97
C SER A 140 0.81 -2.39 -3.48
N GLU A 141 -0.46 -2.44 -3.04
CA GLU A 141 -0.82 -2.25 -1.63
C GLU A 141 -0.34 -3.40 -0.73
N LEU A 142 -0.37 -4.65 -1.21
CA LEU A 142 0.06 -5.82 -0.43
C LEU A 142 1.58 -5.96 -0.31
N ILE A 143 2.34 -5.39 -1.25
CA ILE A 143 3.81 -5.38 -1.23
C ILE A 143 4.32 -4.08 -0.60
N GLY A 144 3.57 -2.99 -0.75
CA GLY A 144 3.88 -1.65 -0.24
C GLY A 144 3.24 -1.30 1.11
N GLY A 145 2.31 -2.12 1.61
CA GLY A 145 1.77 -2.02 2.96
C GLY A 145 1.10 -0.70 3.31
N GLY A 146 0.08 -0.30 2.55
CA GLY A 146 -0.76 0.87 2.81
C GLY A 146 -0.06 2.18 2.43
N GLU A 147 -0.80 3.16 1.92
CA GLU A 147 -0.30 4.53 1.66
C GLU A 147 0.79 4.91 2.66
N GLY A 148 2.05 4.91 2.19
CA GLY A 148 3.21 5.32 2.94
C GLY A 148 3.09 6.79 3.26
N THR A 149 2.26 7.12 4.25
CA THR A 149 2.29 8.43 4.87
C THR A 149 3.72 8.57 5.40
N ALA A 150 4.33 9.75 5.29
CA ALA A 150 5.66 10.00 5.83
C ALA A 150 5.84 9.45 7.26
N ALA A 151 4.76 9.42 8.05
CA ALA A 151 4.70 8.78 9.36
C ALA A 151 5.06 7.28 9.36
N GLN A 152 4.55 6.47 8.43
CA GLN A 152 4.85 5.03 8.37
C GLN A 152 6.29 4.78 7.90
N LEU A 153 6.76 5.56 6.92
CA LEU A 153 8.16 5.51 6.49
C LEU A 153 9.12 5.84 7.64
N LEU A 154 8.76 6.81 8.48
CA LEU A 154 9.55 7.15 9.68
C LEU A 154 9.54 6.01 10.71
N VAL A 155 8.40 5.37 10.96
CA VAL A 155 8.30 4.19 11.84
C VAL A 155 9.14 3.02 11.33
N ASP A 156 9.15 2.78 10.02
CA ASP A 156 9.95 1.72 9.42
C ASP A 156 11.46 2.01 9.51
N VAL A 157 11.86 3.27 9.31
CA VAL A 157 13.24 3.73 9.53
C VAL A 157 13.67 3.53 10.98
N ASP A 158 12.83 3.87 11.96
CA ASP A 158 13.11 3.66 13.39
C ASP A 158 13.26 2.17 13.73
N ARG A 159 12.39 1.32 13.17
CA ARG A 159 12.46 -0.14 13.34
C ARG A 159 13.76 -0.71 12.74
N MET A 160 14.13 -0.26 11.56
CA MET A 160 15.41 -0.65 10.94
C MET A 160 16.60 -0.21 11.79
N ALA A 161 16.58 1.02 12.34
CA ALA A 161 17.64 1.52 13.22
C ALA A 161 17.79 0.67 14.50
N ALA A 162 16.67 0.23 15.11
CA ALA A 162 16.69 -0.67 16.25
C ALA A 162 17.35 -2.03 15.89
N SER A 163 16.96 -2.62 14.76
CA SER A 163 17.52 -3.90 14.30
C SER A 163 19.03 -3.84 14.03
N VAL A 164 19.52 -2.73 13.48
CA VAL A 164 20.95 -2.50 13.21
C VAL A 164 21.75 -2.36 14.51
N THR A 165 21.12 -1.80 15.55
CA THR A 165 21.76 -1.60 16.86
C THR A 165 21.90 -2.92 17.63
N GLU A 166 20.91 -3.80 17.50
CA GLU A 166 20.90 -5.12 18.15
C GLU A 166 21.73 -6.16 17.39
N ALA A 167 21.89 -5.99 16.07
CA ALA A 167 22.63 -6.91 15.23
C ALA A 167 24.15 -6.85 15.47
N HIS A 168 24.76 -8.02 15.70
CA HIS A 168 26.23 -8.16 15.67
C HIS A 168 26.72 -8.23 14.22
N LEU A 169 26.94 -7.06 13.62
CA LEU A 169 27.42 -6.94 12.24
C LEU A 169 28.95 -7.10 12.17
N ASP A 170 29.42 -7.94 11.25
CA ASP A 170 30.84 -7.99 10.91
C ASP A 170 31.29 -6.73 10.13
N GLY A 171 32.60 -6.60 9.90
CA GLY A 171 33.18 -5.43 9.23
C GLY A 171 32.73 -5.25 7.77
N GLY A 172 32.47 -6.35 7.06
CA GLY A 172 32.05 -6.33 5.65
C GLY A 172 30.60 -5.87 5.52
N VAL A 173 29.70 -6.47 6.31
CA VAL A 173 28.29 -6.10 6.36
C VAL A 173 28.13 -4.65 6.83
N ARG A 174 28.91 -4.20 7.83
CA ARG A 174 28.90 -2.81 8.27
C ARG A 174 29.29 -1.82 7.16
N THR A 175 30.22 -2.20 6.30
CA THR A 175 30.67 -1.35 5.17
C THR A 175 29.59 -1.24 4.10
N LEU A 176 28.95 -2.36 3.75
CA LEU A 176 27.83 -2.39 2.79
C LEU A 176 26.61 -1.63 3.31
N LEU A 177 26.25 -1.81 4.59
CA LEU A 177 25.15 -1.08 5.21
C LEU A 177 25.39 0.44 5.18
N LYS A 178 26.61 0.89 5.50
CA LYS A 178 26.97 2.31 5.38
C LYS A 178 26.84 2.83 3.95
N ALA A 179 27.26 2.06 2.95
CA ALA A 179 27.13 2.45 1.54
C ALA A 179 25.65 2.55 1.13
N ARG A 180 24.82 1.60 1.56
CA ARG A 180 23.39 1.59 1.24
C ARG A 180 22.64 2.74 1.90
N LEU A 181 22.90 3.02 3.17
CA LEU A 181 22.30 4.15 3.90
C LEU A 181 22.67 5.51 3.29
N ARG A 182 23.92 5.68 2.85
CA ARG A 182 24.33 6.90 2.12
C ARG A 182 23.59 7.05 0.79
N GLY A 183 23.37 5.95 0.07
CA GLY A 183 22.57 5.98 -1.16
C GLY A 183 21.11 6.37 -0.91
N LEU A 184 20.52 5.91 0.19
CA LEU A 184 19.17 6.31 0.60
C LEU A 184 19.11 7.78 1.03
N LEU A 185 20.10 8.27 1.78
CA LEU A 185 20.20 9.68 2.18
C LEU A 185 20.26 10.60 0.94
N ALA A 186 21.13 10.27 -0.03
CA ALA A 186 21.25 11.04 -1.27
C ALA A 186 19.95 11.05 -2.10
N ALA A 187 19.15 9.97 -2.03
CA ALA A 187 17.87 9.91 -2.71
C ALA A 187 16.80 10.79 -2.03
N VAL A 188 16.81 10.88 -0.70
CA VAL A 188 15.88 11.73 0.07
C VAL A 188 16.26 13.21 -0.01
N GLU A 189 17.55 13.51 -0.15
CA GLU A 189 18.06 14.87 -0.37
C GLU A 189 17.71 15.42 -1.77
N GLY A 190 17.24 14.59 -2.70
CA GLY A 190 17.03 14.95 -4.11
C GLY A 190 15.55 15.03 -4.55
N GLU A 191 14.87 16.13 -4.20
CA GLU A 191 13.66 16.63 -4.89
C GLU A 191 13.70 18.16 -5.16
N GLU A 192 14.89 18.73 -5.40
CA GLU A 192 15.04 20.09 -5.96
C GLU A 192 15.93 20.07 -7.21
N GLU A 193 15.56 19.34 -8.27
CA GLU A 193 16.17 19.59 -9.59
C GLU A 193 15.29 19.15 -10.77
N THR A 194 14.14 19.80 -10.93
CA THR A 194 13.49 19.86 -12.25
C THR A 194 14.10 20.99 -13.08
N LEU A 195 14.75 20.60 -14.19
CA LEU A 195 15.13 21.39 -15.38
C LEU A 195 16.31 22.37 -15.25
N GLY A 196 17.51 21.82 -15.39
CA GLY A 196 18.73 22.55 -15.74
C GLY A 196 19.86 21.63 -16.18
N ALA A 197 19.72 21.01 -17.36
CA ALA A 197 20.75 20.13 -17.93
C ALA A 197 22.13 20.84 -18.07
N PRO A 198 23.24 20.07 -18.07
CA PRO A 198 24.56 20.54 -17.73
C PRO A 198 25.26 21.23 -18.90
N ARG A 199 25.78 22.43 -18.68
CA ARG A 199 26.95 22.95 -19.39
C ARG A 199 27.71 23.87 -18.43
N GLU A 200 28.95 23.47 -18.11
CA GLU A 200 29.99 24.46 -17.85
C GLU A 200 29.92 25.50 -18.97
N SER A 201 29.54 26.71 -18.60
CA SER A 201 29.65 27.89 -19.44
C SER A 201 31.15 28.17 -19.66
N VAL A 202 31.70 27.56 -20.71
CA VAL A 202 33.04 27.88 -21.27
C VAL A 202 33.13 29.36 -21.70
N THR A 203 32.02 30.10 -21.68
CA THR A 203 31.96 31.52 -22.00
C THR A 203 32.46 32.47 -20.90
N GLU A 204 32.72 32.01 -19.66
CA GLU A 204 33.32 32.86 -18.61
C GLU A 204 34.85 32.69 -18.46
N GLN A 205 35.45 31.64 -19.03
CA GLN A 205 36.92 31.47 -19.05
C GLN A 205 37.60 32.10 -20.28
N LEU A 206 36.85 32.77 -21.15
CA LEU A 206 37.39 33.47 -22.33
C LEU A 206 37.67 34.98 -22.09
N ASP A 207 37.29 35.53 -20.93
CA ASP A 207 37.57 36.95 -20.60
C ASP A 207 38.85 37.15 -19.76
N GLU A 208 39.49 36.05 -19.29
CA GLU A 208 40.76 36.12 -18.53
C GLU A 208 41.98 35.57 -19.30
N ALA A 209 41.80 35.08 -20.52
CA ALA A 209 42.91 34.64 -21.37
C ALA A 209 43.56 35.85 -22.03
N THR A 210 44.85 36.06 -21.76
CA THR A 210 45.63 37.08 -22.47
C THR A 210 45.88 36.64 -23.92
N ASP A 211 45.94 37.58 -24.88
CA ASP A 211 46.13 37.31 -26.32
C ASP A 211 47.30 36.34 -26.63
N GLU A 212 48.30 36.28 -25.75
CA GLU A 212 49.47 35.40 -25.84
C GLU A 212 49.12 33.90 -25.65
N GLU A 213 48.10 33.57 -24.85
CA GLU A 213 47.66 32.18 -24.59
C GLU A 213 46.76 31.63 -25.70
N LEU A 214 46.01 32.52 -26.36
CA LEU A 214 45.15 32.20 -27.51
C LEU A 214 45.96 31.73 -28.73
N PHE A 215 47.13 32.30 -28.98
CA PHE A 215 48.03 31.87 -30.06
C PHE A 215 48.76 30.55 -29.75
N ALA A 216 49.00 30.24 -28.48
CA ALA A 216 49.63 28.99 -28.07
C ALA A 216 48.73 27.76 -28.26
N PHE A 217 47.40 27.93 -28.18
CA PHE A 217 46.45 26.83 -28.33
C PHE A 217 46.25 26.39 -29.79
N ILE A 218 46.29 27.34 -30.74
CA ILE A 218 46.12 27.07 -32.18
C ILE A 218 47.32 26.29 -32.74
N ASN A 219 48.54 26.61 -32.32
CA ASN A 219 49.73 25.94 -32.82
C ASN A 219 49.92 24.52 -32.27
N ARG A 220 49.23 24.15 -31.19
CA ARG A 220 49.33 22.81 -30.59
C ARG A 220 48.39 21.77 -31.23
N GLN A 221 47.51 22.19 -32.15
CA GLN A 221 46.62 21.30 -32.90
C GLN A 221 47.10 20.99 -34.32
N LEU A 222 48.31 21.42 -34.70
CA LEU A 222 48.85 21.19 -36.05
C LEU A 222 50.16 20.40 -36.10
N ASP A 223 50.58 19.77 -34.99
CA ASP A 223 51.61 18.71 -34.98
C ASP A 223 51.02 17.36 -34.57
#